data_AF-A0A9X0BDS4-F1
#
_entry.id   AF-A0A9X0BDS4-F1
#
_cell.length_a   1.000
_cell.length_b   1.000
_cell.length_c   1.000
_cell.angle_alpha   90.00
_cell.angle_beta   90.00
_cell.angle_gamma   90.00
#
_symmetry.space_group_name_H-M   'P 1'
#
loop_
_entity.id
_entity.type
_entity.pdbx_description
1 polymer ?
#
loop_
_entity_poly.entity_id
_entity_poly.type
_entity_poly.pdbx_seq_one_letter_code
_entity_poly.pdbx_strand_id
1 'polypeptide(L)'
;MLEDSCLSQFQPSSAHPTKQEWISRRESSAVIAQWEADLDVDESVLSYDCLRLGLTGEAQRKYIESVLNISNVTTQIHEIWNILGHGWDYDAESLPSEEEYPISNGHIMSVLAPPKR
;
A
#
# COMPACT_ATOMS: atom_id res chain seq x y z
N MET A 1 -13.01 -3.73 3.19
CA MET A 1 -11.79 -4.11 2.43
C MET A 1 -10.60 -4.40 3.34
N LEU A 2 -10.35 -3.60 4.39
CA LEU A 2 -9.28 -3.87 5.38
C LEU A 2 -9.72 -4.72 6.58
N GLU A 3 -10.99 -5.13 6.64
CA GLU A 3 -11.52 -6.00 7.71
C GLU A 3 -10.93 -7.42 7.69
N ASP A 4 -10.43 -7.87 6.53
CA ASP A 4 -9.70 -9.14 6.37
C ASP A 4 -8.19 -8.92 6.22
N SER A 5 -7.68 -7.89 6.92
CA SER A 5 -6.25 -7.63 7.00
C SER A 5 -5.63 -8.09 8.32
N CYS A 6 -4.31 -8.28 8.29
CA CYS A 6 -3.48 -8.55 9.47
C CYS A 6 -2.13 -7.87 9.33
N LEU A 7 -1.56 -7.38 10.44
CA LEU A 7 -0.22 -6.80 10.43
C LEU A 7 0.86 -7.84 10.07
N SER A 8 1.85 -7.44 9.29
CA SER A 8 2.97 -8.28 8.86
C SER A 8 3.86 -8.72 10.01
N GLN A 9 3.81 -7.99 11.13
CA GLN A 9 4.53 -8.25 12.36
C GLN A 9 3.58 -8.30 13.56
N PHE A 10 3.91 -9.13 14.54
CA PHE A 10 3.17 -9.19 15.79
C PHE A 10 3.37 -7.89 16.59
N GLN A 11 2.28 -7.22 16.94
CA GLN A 11 2.29 -6.04 17.78
C GLN A 11 1.42 -6.26 19.02
N PRO A 12 1.99 -6.28 20.24
CA PRO A 12 1.23 -6.50 21.47
C PRO A 12 0.13 -5.46 21.74
N SER A 13 0.27 -4.25 21.18
CA SER A 13 -0.71 -3.17 21.29
C SER A 13 -1.80 -3.19 20.20
N SER A 14 -1.74 -4.14 19.27
CA SER A 14 -2.75 -4.31 18.22
C SER A 14 -3.95 -5.13 18.70
N ALA A 15 -4.94 -5.32 17.82
CA ALA A 15 -6.13 -6.12 18.10
C ALA A 15 -5.85 -7.62 18.38
N HIS A 16 -4.59 -8.08 18.30
CA HIS A 16 -4.19 -9.47 18.54
C HIS A 16 -3.47 -9.62 19.88
N PRO A 17 -4.13 -10.16 20.93
CA PRO A 17 -3.55 -10.23 22.26
C PRO A 17 -2.44 -11.27 22.39
N THR A 18 -2.40 -12.28 21.50
CA THR A 18 -1.35 -13.31 21.52
C THR A 18 -0.66 -13.52 20.18
N LYS A 19 0.59 -14.01 20.24
CA LYS A 19 1.37 -14.37 19.05
C LYS A 19 0.74 -15.51 18.24
N GLN A 20 0.09 -16.47 18.91
CA GLN A 20 -0.56 -17.62 18.25
C GLN A 20 -1.79 -17.19 17.45
N GLU A 21 -2.64 -16.34 18.03
CA GLU A 21 -3.79 -15.76 17.32
C GLU A 21 -3.33 -14.89 16.14
N TRP A 22 -2.26 -14.11 16.31
CA TRP A 22 -1.67 -13.35 15.21
C TRP A 22 -1.16 -14.26 14.07
N ILE A 23 -0.47 -15.37 14.36
CA ILE A 23 -0.02 -16.32 13.32
C ILE A 23 -1.22 -16.87 12.55
N SER A 24 -2.22 -17.39 13.27
CA SER A 24 -3.42 -17.98 12.66
C SER A 24 -4.19 -16.95 11.83
N ARG A 25 -4.30 -15.71 12.33
CA ARG A 25 -4.92 -14.61 11.59
C ARG A 25 -4.13 -14.23 10.35
N ARG A 26 -2.80 -14.10 10.47
CA ARG A 26 -1.92 -13.76 9.34
C ARG A 26 -1.98 -14.81 8.23
N GLU A 27 -2.03 -16.09 8.58
CA GLU A 27 -2.12 -17.18 7.60
C GLU A 27 -3.47 -17.24 6.88
N SER A 28 -4.55 -16.80 7.54
CA SER A 28 -5.91 -16.82 7.00
C SER A 28 -6.34 -15.52 6.31
N SER A 29 -5.63 -14.41 6.54
CA SER A 29 -6.00 -13.09 6.01
C SER A 29 -5.66 -12.96 4.54
N ALA A 30 -6.58 -12.41 3.74
CA ALA A 30 -6.35 -12.08 2.34
C ALA A 30 -5.42 -10.87 2.12
N VAL A 31 -5.25 -10.04 3.15
CA VAL A 31 -4.42 -8.83 3.11
C VAL A 31 -3.42 -8.81 4.28
N ILE A 32 -2.15 -8.60 3.97
CA ILE A 32 -1.09 -8.38 4.96
C ILE A 32 -0.67 -6.92 4.91
N ALA A 33 -0.75 -6.23 6.04
CA ALA A 33 -0.48 -4.80 6.13
C ALA A 33 0.84 -4.53 6.86
N GLN A 34 1.60 -3.55 6.38
CA GLN A 34 2.86 -3.13 6.97
C GLN A 34 2.94 -1.62 6.99
N TRP A 35 3.28 -1.06 8.16
CA TRP A 35 3.65 0.34 8.27
C TRP A 35 5.15 0.48 8.01
N GLU A 36 5.52 1.42 7.16
CA GLU A 36 6.92 1.77 6.91
C GLU A 36 7.08 3.22 6.46
N ALA A 37 8.30 3.73 6.55
CA ALA A 37 8.63 5.05 6.06
C ALA A 37 8.32 5.14 4.56
N ASP A 38 7.59 6.18 4.16
CA ASP A 38 7.36 6.45 2.75
C ASP A 38 8.53 7.23 2.15
N LEU A 39 8.73 7.09 0.85
CA LEU A 39 9.82 7.75 0.13
C LEU A 39 9.24 8.63 -0.98
N ASP A 40 9.83 9.79 -1.19
CA ASP A 40 9.57 10.55 -2.40
C ASP A 40 10.29 9.95 -3.63
N VAL A 41 10.07 10.60 -4.78
CA VAL A 41 10.66 10.25 -6.07
C VAL A 41 12.19 10.34 -6.11
N ASP A 42 12.81 11.04 -5.16
CA ASP A 42 14.26 11.14 -4.97
C ASP A 42 14.76 10.18 -3.86
N GLU A 43 13.93 9.21 -3.46
CA GLU A 43 14.20 8.23 -2.41
C GLU A 43 14.41 8.85 -1.00
N SER A 44 13.93 10.09 -0.78
CA SER A 44 14.02 10.75 0.52
C SER A 44 12.83 10.38 1.42
N VAL A 45 13.10 10.14 2.69
CA VAL A 45 12.09 9.74 3.68
C VAL A 45 11.11 10.88 3.95
N LEU A 46 9.81 10.59 3.81
CA LEU A 46 8.73 11.51 4.09
C LEU A 46 8.42 11.61 5.60
N SER A 47 7.74 12.69 5.99
CA SER A 47 7.39 12.94 7.40
C SER A 47 6.34 11.99 7.97
N TYR A 48 5.68 11.23 7.10
CA TYR A 48 4.64 10.26 7.41
C TYR A 48 5.07 8.85 7.00
N ASP A 49 4.45 7.86 7.64
CA ASP A 49 4.60 6.45 7.28
C ASP A 49 3.49 6.08 6.29
N CYS A 50 3.78 5.19 5.34
CA CYS A 50 2.78 4.61 4.46
C CYS A 50 2.34 3.23 4.95
N LEU A 51 1.12 2.86 4.59
CA LEU A 51 0.56 1.53 4.82
C LEU A 51 0.72 0.70 3.56
N ARG A 52 1.71 -0.19 3.51
CA ARG A 52 1.87 -1.14 2.41
C ARG A 52 0.97 -2.35 2.60
N LEU A 53 0.21 -2.69 1.56
CA LEU A 53 -0.74 -3.79 1.55
C LEU A 53 -0.27 -4.90 0.59
N GLY A 54 0.06 -6.05 1.15
CA GLY A 54 0.31 -7.28 0.40
C GLY A 54 -0.97 -8.10 0.26
N LEU A 55 -1.28 -8.56 -0.94
CA LEU A 55 -2.39 -9.49 -1.18
C LEU A 55 -1.88 -10.94 -1.13
N THR A 56 -2.68 -11.84 -0.57
CA THR A 56 -2.35 -13.26 -0.46
C THR A 56 -3.45 -14.13 -1.09
N GLY A 57 -3.11 -15.41 -1.34
CA GLY A 57 -4.07 -16.43 -1.74
C GLY A 57 -4.93 -16.04 -2.94
N GLU A 58 -6.24 -16.10 -2.76
CA GLU A 58 -7.20 -15.82 -3.83
C GLU A 58 -7.27 -14.32 -4.20
N ALA A 59 -7.09 -13.43 -3.22
CA ALA A 59 -7.09 -11.99 -3.49
C ALA A 59 -5.91 -11.59 -4.39
N GLN A 60 -4.74 -12.20 -4.17
CA GLN A 60 -3.58 -12.01 -5.04
C GLN A 60 -3.86 -12.47 -6.47
N ARG A 61 -4.42 -13.66 -6.65
CA ARG A 61 -4.75 -14.21 -7.99
C ARG A 61 -5.71 -13.28 -8.74
N LYS A 62 -6.82 -12.92 -8.11
CA LYS A 62 -7.82 -12.01 -8.71
C LYS A 62 -7.25 -10.65 -9.05
N TYR A 63 -6.37 -10.10 -8.21
CA TYR A 63 -5.70 -8.85 -8.50
C TYR A 63 -4.82 -8.96 -9.75
N ILE A 64 -3.98 -10.00 -9.83
CA ILE A 64 -3.13 -10.25 -10.99
C ILE A 64 -3.97 -10.36 -12.27
N GLU A 65 -5.04 -11.17 -12.24
CA GLU A 65 -5.96 -11.29 -13.38
C GLU A 65 -6.61 -9.95 -13.77
N SER A 66 -6.94 -9.10 -12.79
CA SER A 66 -7.50 -7.78 -13.07
C SER A 66 -6.50 -6.85 -13.76
N VAL A 67 -5.23 -6.86 -13.34
CA VAL A 67 -4.20 -5.96 -13.89
C VAL A 67 -3.65 -6.43 -15.23
N LEU A 68 -3.65 -7.75 -15.50
CA LEU A 68 -3.24 -8.30 -16.79
C LEU A 68 -4.15 -7.89 -17.95
N ASN A 69 -5.39 -7.50 -17.66
CA ASN A 69 -6.36 -7.05 -18.66
C ASN A 69 -6.35 -5.52 -18.87
N ILE A 70 -5.50 -4.78 -18.16
CA ILE A 70 -5.35 -3.33 -18.36
C ILE A 70 -4.63 -3.12 -19.70
N SER A 71 -5.40 -2.66 -20.68
CA SER A 71 -4.91 -2.32 -22.03
C SER A 71 -4.98 -0.83 -22.34
N ASN A 72 -5.70 -0.06 -21.52
CA ASN A 72 -5.77 1.39 -21.65
C ASN A 72 -4.57 2.01 -20.96
N VAL A 73 -3.56 2.37 -21.75
CA VAL A 73 -2.45 3.21 -21.30
C VAL A 73 -2.79 4.66 -21.65
N THR A 74 -2.79 5.54 -20.66
CA THR A 74 -3.20 6.94 -20.85
C THR A 74 -2.10 7.75 -21.56
N THR A 75 -2.50 8.84 -22.22
CA THR A 75 -1.55 9.79 -22.83
C THR A 75 -0.51 10.30 -21.82
N GLN A 76 -0.93 10.56 -20.58
CA GLN A 76 -0.05 11.00 -19.50
C GLN A 76 1.06 9.99 -19.20
N ILE A 77 0.77 8.68 -19.22
CA ILE A 77 1.80 7.65 -19.03
C ILE A 77 2.82 7.69 -20.17
N HIS A 78 2.37 7.90 -21.41
CA HIS A 78 3.28 8.03 -22.56
C HIS A 78 4.18 9.27 -22.46
N GLU A 79 3.66 10.38 -21.95
CA GLU A 79 4.42 11.61 -21.70
C GLU A 79 5.51 11.39 -20.65
N ILE A 80 5.16 10.79 -19.50
CA ILE A 80 6.12 10.45 -18.44
C ILE A 80 7.18 9.49 -18.96
N TRP A 81 6.80 8.46 -19.72
CA TRP A 81 7.75 7.53 -20.33
C TRP A 81 8.79 8.23 -21.23
N ASN A 82 8.34 9.20 -22.03
CA ASN A 82 9.25 9.97 -22.89
C ASN A 82 10.22 10.82 -22.08
N ILE A 83 9.77 11.44 -20.98
CA ILE A 83 10.63 12.20 -20.07
C ILE A 83 11.73 11.29 -19.51
N LEU A 84 11.34 10.15 -18.93
CA LEU A 84 12.29 9.19 -18.36
C LEU A 84 13.31 8.65 -19.38
N GLY A 85 12.90 8.50 -20.65
CA GLY A 85 13.76 8.03 -21.73
C GLY A 85 14.91 8.97 -22.11
N HIS A 86 14.85 10.26 -21.71
CA HIS A 86 15.88 11.27 -22.01
C HIS A 86 16.80 11.56 -20.82
N GLY A 87 16.61 10.87 -19.69
CA GLY A 87 17.28 11.11 -18.42
C GLY A 87 16.27 11.37 -17.31
N TRP A 88 16.67 11.18 -16.05
CA TRP A 88 15.83 11.42 -14.87
C TRP A 88 15.78 12.93 -14.54
N ASP A 89 15.35 13.73 -15.50
CA ASP A 89 15.17 15.19 -15.40
C ASP A 89 13.67 15.45 -15.56
N TYR A 90 12.91 15.19 -14.50
CA TYR A 90 11.46 15.39 -14.46
C TYR A 90 11.11 16.71 -13.78
N ASP A 91 10.06 17.35 -14.27
CA ASP A 91 9.40 18.45 -13.56
C ASP A 91 8.36 17.85 -12.60
N ALA A 92 8.27 18.32 -11.36
CA ALA A 92 7.25 17.88 -10.42
C ALA A 92 5.83 18.09 -10.99
N GLU A 93 5.63 19.12 -11.84
CA GLU A 93 4.36 19.37 -12.52
C GLU A 93 4.00 18.29 -13.57
N SER A 94 4.98 17.49 -14.01
CA SER A 94 4.76 16.39 -14.96
C SER A 94 4.26 15.10 -14.31
N LEU A 95 4.34 15.00 -12.97
CA LEU A 95 3.87 13.84 -12.22
C LEU A 95 2.36 13.92 -11.96
N PRO A 96 1.67 12.78 -11.82
CA PRO A 96 0.28 12.78 -11.37
C PRO A 96 0.13 13.45 -10.00
N SER A 97 -0.91 14.28 -9.84
CA SER A 97 -1.26 14.82 -8.53
C SER A 97 -1.68 13.69 -7.59
N GLU A 98 -1.08 13.64 -6.40
CA GLU A 98 -1.56 12.78 -5.34
C GLU A 98 -2.88 13.33 -4.79
N GLU A 99 -3.84 12.43 -4.56
CA GLU A 99 -5.13 12.75 -3.96
C GLU A 99 -5.35 11.85 -2.75
N GLU A 100 -5.94 12.41 -1.68
CA GLU A 100 -6.29 11.62 -0.51
C GLU A 100 -7.31 10.53 -0.88
N TYR A 101 -6.98 9.27 -0.57
CA TYR A 101 -7.90 8.16 -0.82
C TYR A 101 -9.14 8.30 0.09
N PRO A 102 -10.38 8.27 -0.46
CA PRO A 102 -11.58 8.58 0.30
C PRO A 102 -11.94 7.44 1.28
N ILE A 103 -11.40 7.50 2.49
CA ILE A 103 -11.66 6.54 3.55
C ILE A 103 -12.73 7.11 4.48
N SER A 104 -13.82 6.37 4.70
CA SER A 104 -14.77 6.68 5.77
C SER A 104 -14.08 6.57 7.13
N ASN A 105 -14.12 7.64 7.93
CA ASN A 105 -13.42 7.74 9.22
C ASN A 105 -13.59 6.47 10.10
N GLY A 106 -12.47 5.92 10.58
CA GLY A 106 -12.42 4.94 11.68
C GLY A 106 -12.11 3.48 11.33
N HIS A 107 -12.18 3.06 10.06
CA HIS A 107 -12.00 1.65 9.69
C HIS A 107 -10.54 1.16 9.75
N ILE A 108 -9.56 2.02 9.43
CA ILE A 108 -8.14 1.63 9.39
C ILE A 108 -7.52 1.60 10.79
N MET A 109 -7.80 2.64 11.59
CA MET A 109 -7.11 2.89 12.87
C MET A 109 -7.42 1.84 13.95
N SER A 110 -8.52 1.11 13.83
CA SER A 110 -8.90 0.06 14.81
C SER A 110 -8.26 -1.29 14.52
N VAL A 111 -7.99 -1.62 13.24
CA VAL A 111 -7.46 -2.92 12.81
C VAL A 111 -5.94 -2.87 12.58
N LEU A 112 -5.45 -1.75 12.06
CA LEU A 112 -4.06 -1.55 11.63
C LEU A 112 -3.47 -0.29 12.26
N ALA A 113 -3.62 -0.13 13.58
CA ALA A 113 -3.09 1.03 14.28
C ALA A 113 -1.59 1.22 13.95
N PRO A 114 -1.15 2.47 13.65
CA PRO A 114 0.25 2.73 13.39
C PRO A 114 1.10 2.39 14.63
N PRO A 115 2.35 1.94 14.43
CA PRO A 115 3.27 1.74 15.54
C PRO A 115 3.43 3.06 16.33
N LYS A 116 3.57 2.95 17.66
CA LYS A 116 3.97 4.11 18.45
C LYS A 116 5.40 4.46 18.06
N ARG A 117 5.59 5.65 17.46
CA ARG A 117 6.91 6.24 17.23
C ARG A 117 7.59 6.56 18.56
#